data_AF-A0A1V6LUF4-F1
#
_entry.id   AF-A0A1V6LUF4-F1
#
_cell.length_a   1.000
_cell.length_b   1.000
_cell.length_c   1.000
_cell.angle_alpha   90.00
_cell.angle_beta   90.00
_cell.angle_gamma   90.00
#
_symmetry.space_group_name_H-M   'P 1'
#
loop_
_entity.id
_entity.type
_entity.pdbx_description
1 polymer ?
#
loop_
_entity_poly.entity_id
_entity_poly.type
_entity_poly.pdbx_seq_one_letter_code
_entity_poly.pdbx_strand_id
1 'polypeptide(L)'
;MKKFLALLPIMGLLFISCEDDDTIDGTVTPEPDPVNYSSGSADFSNYVSIGNSLTAGFSDNALFIAGQEASFPNMLAGAFAEAGGGDFSIPFMNDNLGGMTLGGQAISQNRLILSFTSGSPAPVNVEGQGSTEISNTLSGPFNNMGVPGAKSYHVLAPGYGNVQGVALGLANPYFARFASAPDATILGDAAAQNASFFTLWIGNNDVLGYVAAGGDGENQLGNLDPSTYGSNDISDPMVVAGAIQAILQTMTANGAKGVIANLPDVTTIPYLTTVPYAPLSPANPDFAPQIPALNAQFAGLNQVFDALGVPERKFTFSATAASSVIIKDESLVDLSAQITQTLIAVGTDAGTAQVLGFLYGQARQTTADDLLVLPSSNVIATLNEEAFATLQGLGLPAATAGQLAVNGITYPLEDKWVLTPAEQMEANTAMESINTLIQGLATQFDIAFVDANAILTDLRENGITLADGSKVTADFGTGGGFSLDGVHPSPRGYAILANAFIDAIETKYNATLPSVNPLDYTGLYIN
;
A
#
# COMPACT_ATOMS: atom_id res chain seq x y z
N MET A 1 -22.27 78.98 -29.18
CA MET A 1 -21.83 78.33 -27.92
C MET A 1 -21.01 77.10 -28.29
N LYS A 2 -19.77 77.03 -27.79
CA LYS A 2 -18.89 75.86 -27.58
C LYS A 2 -18.56 74.89 -28.76
N LYS A 3 -17.34 75.10 -29.30
CA LYS A 3 -16.22 74.16 -29.66
C LYS A 3 -16.48 73.03 -30.69
N PHE A 4 -16.05 73.18 -31.95
CA PHE A 4 -14.73 72.80 -32.56
C PHE A 4 -14.47 71.28 -32.53
N LEU A 5 -13.92 70.56 -33.52
CA LEU A 5 -13.59 70.64 -34.96
C LEU A 5 -12.65 69.41 -35.18
N ALA A 6 -12.56 68.90 -36.42
CA ALA A 6 -11.48 68.04 -36.93
C ALA A 6 -11.51 66.53 -36.59
N LEU A 7 -12.04 65.76 -37.57
CA LEU A 7 -11.69 64.37 -37.83
C LEU A 7 -11.43 64.25 -39.34
N LEU A 8 -10.39 63.48 -39.69
CA LEU A 8 -9.79 63.24 -41.02
C LEU A 8 -8.84 64.35 -41.54
N PRO A 9 -7.64 63.97 -42.05
CA PRO A 9 -7.40 62.74 -42.81
C PRO A 9 -6.21 61.89 -42.33
N ILE A 10 -6.48 60.59 -42.27
CA ILE A 10 -5.47 59.54 -42.38
C ILE A 10 -4.94 59.54 -43.83
N MET A 11 -3.62 59.38 -43.94
CA MET A 11 -2.85 58.86 -45.08
C MET A 11 -1.90 59.88 -45.73
N GLY A 12 -0.60 59.67 -45.45
CA GLY A 12 0.46 59.98 -46.40
C GLY A 12 1.57 60.89 -45.87
N LEU A 13 2.81 60.37 -45.97
CA LEU A 13 4.14 60.99 -45.80
C LEU A 13 4.83 60.58 -44.49
N LEU A 14 5.56 59.46 -44.51
CA LEU A 14 6.97 59.32 -44.92
C LEU A 14 7.95 59.98 -43.93
N PHE A 15 8.65 59.09 -43.19
CA PHE A 15 10.06 59.10 -42.78
C PHE A 15 10.76 60.42 -42.39
N ILE A 16 11.29 60.43 -41.15
CA ILE A 16 12.59 60.92 -40.62
C ILE A 16 12.44 60.80 -39.08
N SER A 17 12.96 59.79 -38.37
CA SER A 17 14.35 59.52 -37.94
C SER A 17 15.05 60.68 -37.20
N CYS A 18 15.11 60.55 -35.87
CA CYS A 18 16.20 60.91 -34.93
C CYS A 18 15.74 60.37 -33.56
N GLU A 19 16.30 59.24 -33.13
CA GLU A 19 17.36 59.16 -32.11
C GLU A 19 16.88 59.59 -30.72
N ASP A 20 16.54 58.60 -29.90
CA ASP A 20 16.99 58.57 -28.50
C ASP A 20 17.58 57.17 -28.27
N ASP A 21 18.91 57.15 -28.18
CA ASP A 21 19.78 56.01 -27.97
C ASP A 21 19.84 55.73 -26.46
N ASP A 22 18.78 55.16 -25.91
CA ASP A 22 18.85 54.50 -24.61
C ASP A 22 19.43 53.11 -24.86
N THR A 23 20.73 52.98 -24.69
CA THR A 23 21.38 51.67 -24.64
C THR A 23 20.77 50.90 -23.47
N ILE A 24 19.87 49.99 -23.79
CA ILE A 24 19.51 48.88 -22.90
C ILE A 24 20.82 48.13 -22.67
N ASP A 25 21.43 48.39 -21.51
CA ASP A 25 22.47 47.55 -20.97
C ASP A 25 21.90 46.14 -20.94
N GLY A 26 22.38 45.31 -21.86
CA GLY A 26 22.03 43.92 -21.96
C GLY A 26 22.53 43.24 -20.71
N THR A 27 21.75 43.26 -19.64
CA THR A 27 21.81 42.24 -18.62
C THR A 27 21.36 40.96 -19.28
N VAL A 28 22.31 40.32 -19.98
CA VAL A 28 22.28 38.89 -20.21
C VAL A 28 22.05 38.32 -18.81
N THR A 29 20.82 37.87 -18.52
CA THR A 29 20.61 36.98 -17.39
C THR A 29 21.63 35.88 -17.59
N PRO A 30 22.63 35.72 -16.71
CA PRO A 30 23.64 34.71 -16.90
C PRO A 30 22.89 33.41 -17.14
N GLU A 31 23.19 32.74 -18.25
CA GLU A 31 22.72 31.39 -18.46
C GLU A 31 23.07 30.64 -17.18
N PRO A 32 22.11 29.96 -16.52
CA PRO A 32 22.38 29.30 -15.25
C PRO A 32 23.62 28.42 -15.46
N ASP A 33 24.59 28.52 -14.54
CA ASP A 33 25.80 27.72 -14.63
C ASP A 33 25.38 26.27 -14.88
N PRO A 34 25.94 25.58 -15.89
CA PRO A 34 25.56 24.20 -16.17
C PRO A 34 25.77 23.37 -14.91
N VAL A 35 24.69 22.75 -14.43
CA VAL A 35 24.74 21.87 -13.26
C VAL A 35 25.60 20.67 -13.66
N ASN A 36 26.78 20.56 -13.05
CA ASN A 36 27.67 19.42 -13.28
C ASN A 36 27.26 18.28 -12.34
N TYR A 37 26.54 17.30 -12.87
CA TYR A 37 26.22 16.08 -12.15
C TYR A 37 27.48 15.22 -11.96
N SER A 38 27.55 14.51 -10.84
CA SER A 38 28.73 13.74 -10.42
C SER A 38 28.32 12.58 -9.52
N SER A 39 28.99 11.44 -9.67
CA SER A 39 28.77 10.30 -8.77
C SER A 39 29.43 10.48 -7.39
N GLY A 40 30.21 11.54 -7.21
CA GLY A 40 30.98 11.75 -5.99
C GLY A 40 31.94 10.59 -5.76
N SER A 41 31.74 9.88 -4.65
CA SER A 41 32.48 8.65 -4.36
C SER A 41 31.76 7.36 -4.78
N ALA A 42 30.52 7.43 -5.27
CA ALA A 42 29.79 6.27 -5.79
C ALA A 42 30.21 5.92 -7.22
N ASP A 43 29.77 4.75 -7.69
CA ASP A 43 29.95 4.27 -9.06
C ASP A 43 28.63 3.66 -9.54
N PHE A 44 27.90 4.39 -10.38
CA PHE A 44 26.58 3.95 -10.87
C PHE A 44 26.65 3.16 -12.18
N SER A 45 27.84 2.82 -12.67
CA SER A 45 28.03 2.18 -13.98
C SER A 45 27.29 0.85 -14.13
N ASN A 46 27.03 0.15 -13.03
CA ASN A 46 26.17 -1.02 -12.98
C ASN A 46 25.28 -1.00 -11.73
N TYR A 47 24.07 -0.47 -11.89
CA TYR A 47 23.08 -0.34 -10.82
C TYR A 47 22.14 -1.55 -10.77
N VAL A 48 21.97 -2.16 -9.59
CA VAL A 48 21.00 -3.25 -9.35
C VAL A 48 20.07 -2.89 -8.19
N SER A 49 18.76 -3.05 -8.36
CA SER A 49 17.78 -2.80 -7.30
C SER A 49 17.17 -4.09 -6.78
N ILE A 50 17.16 -4.30 -5.47
CA ILE A 50 16.62 -5.50 -4.82
C ILE A 50 15.49 -5.08 -3.88
N GLY A 51 14.36 -5.77 -3.96
CA GLY A 51 13.25 -5.52 -3.06
C GLY A 51 11.97 -6.23 -3.45
N ASN A 52 10.84 -5.64 -3.06
CA ASN A 52 9.51 -6.21 -3.27
C ASN A 52 8.69 -5.42 -4.30
N SER A 53 7.37 -5.35 -4.09
CA SER A 53 6.39 -4.59 -4.87
C SER A 53 6.80 -3.14 -5.07
N LEU A 54 7.35 -2.49 -4.03
CA LEU A 54 7.80 -1.10 -4.07
C LEU A 54 8.93 -0.91 -5.10
N THR A 55 9.87 -1.84 -5.13
CA THR A 55 11.00 -1.84 -6.09
C THR A 55 10.54 -2.20 -7.51
N ALA A 56 9.57 -3.09 -7.64
CA ALA A 56 9.09 -3.55 -8.95
C ALA A 56 8.25 -2.49 -9.70
N GLY A 57 7.74 -1.46 -9.02
CA GLY A 57 6.79 -0.49 -9.61
C GLY A 57 5.33 -0.94 -9.55
N PHE A 58 4.98 -1.73 -8.54
CA PHE A 58 3.61 -2.18 -8.32
C PHE A 58 2.72 -1.01 -7.90
N SER A 59 1.57 -0.85 -8.54
CA SER A 59 0.58 0.18 -8.19
C SER A 59 -0.79 -0.25 -8.66
N ASP A 60 -1.84 0.35 -8.10
CA ASP A 60 -3.22 0.09 -8.49
C ASP A 60 -3.56 -1.41 -8.50
N ASN A 61 -3.06 -2.15 -7.51
CA ASN A 61 -3.29 -3.58 -7.33
C ASN A 61 -2.67 -4.51 -8.41
N ALA A 62 -1.73 -4.04 -9.25
CA ALA A 62 -0.99 -4.91 -10.17
C ALA A 62 0.40 -4.38 -10.56
N LEU A 63 1.20 -5.23 -11.22
CA LEU A 63 2.28 -4.76 -12.10
C LEU A 63 1.75 -4.56 -13.50
N PHE A 64 2.20 -3.52 -14.18
CA PHE A 64 1.89 -3.19 -15.57
C PHE A 64 2.96 -2.24 -16.11
N ILE A 65 3.14 -2.16 -17.44
CA ILE A 65 4.29 -1.45 -18.06
C ILE A 65 4.48 -0.03 -17.51
N ALA A 66 3.44 0.81 -17.54
CA ALA A 66 3.55 2.21 -17.12
C ALA A 66 3.85 2.36 -15.61
N GLY A 67 3.38 1.44 -14.76
CA GLY A 67 3.74 1.41 -13.34
C GLY A 67 5.21 1.05 -13.12
N GLN A 68 5.73 0.10 -13.91
CA GLN A 68 7.13 -0.31 -13.88
C GLN A 68 8.07 0.78 -14.41
N GLU A 69 7.68 1.49 -15.48
CA GLU A 69 8.40 2.66 -16.00
C GLU A 69 8.46 3.79 -14.97
N ALA A 70 7.41 3.92 -14.13
CA ALA A 70 7.35 4.88 -13.03
C ALA A 70 7.89 4.34 -11.69
N SER A 71 8.61 3.22 -11.68
CA SER A 71 9.23 2.69 -10.47
C SER A 71 10.37 3.59 -9.98
N PHE A 72 10.54 3.71 -8.66
CA PHE A 72 11.63 4.51 -8.11
C PHE A 72 13.03 4.06 -8.61
N PRO A 73 13.34 2.75 -8.81
CA PRO A 73 14.63 2.36 -9.36
C PRO A 73 14.84 2.86 -10.79
N ASN A 74 13.79 2.86 -11.62
CA ASN A 74 13.90 3.38 -12.99
C ASN A 74 14.16 4.89 -13.00
N MET A 75 13.51 5.63 -12.11
CA MET A 75 13.74 7.07 -11.93
C MET A 75 15.16 7.35 -11.44
N LEU A 76 15.67 6.55 -10.49
CA LEU A 76 17.06 6.64 -10.02
C LEU A 76 18.06 6.34 -11.15
N ALA A 77 17.79 5.31 -11.96
CA ALA A 77 18.64 4.99 -13.11
C ALA A 77 18.72 6.16 -14.10
N GLY A 78 17.60 6.84 -14.36
CA GLY A 78 17.57 8.07 -15.15
C GLY A 78 18.45 9.17 -14.57
N ALA A 79 18.44 9.36 -13.24
CA ALA A 79 19.32 10.31 -12.58
C ALA A 79 20.79 9.89 -12.60
N PHE A 80 21.06 8.59 -12.43
CA PHE A 80 22.42 8.04 -12.46
C PHE A 80 23.06 8.16 -13.84
N ALA A 81 22.30 8.05 -14.93
CA ALA A 81 22.81 8.20 -16.29
C ALA A 81 23.54 9.55 -16.50
N GLU A 82 23.04 10.63 -15.87
CA GLU A 82 23.67 11.96 -15.90
C GLU A 82 24.99 12.03 -15.10
N ALA A 83 25.24 11.05 -14.24
CA ALA A 83 26.43 10.94 -13.38
C ALA A 83 27.28 9.70 -13.71
N GLY A 84 27.25 9.22 -14.96
CA GLY A 84 28.05 8.08 -15.43
C GLY A 84 27.44 6.70 -15.19
N GLY A 85 26.13 6.65 -14.96
CA GLY A 85 25.36 5.43 -14.80
C GLY A 85 25.20 4.64 -16.11
N GLY A 86 25.02 3.33 -15.97
CA GLY A 86 24.78 2.42 -17.10
C GLY A 86 23.29 2.24 -17.44
N ASP A 87 23.03 1.34 -18.40
CA ASP A 87 21.67 0.93 -18.75
C ASP A 87 20.97 0.24 -17.57
N PHE A 88 19.65 0.41 -17.49
CA PHE A 88 18.81 -0.23 -16.47
C PHE A 88 17.67 -1.01 -17.13
N SER A 89 17.67 -2.32 -16.90
CA SER A 89 16.73 -3.26 -17.49
C SER A 89 15.69 -3.76 -16.48
N ILE A 90 14.43 -3.84 -16.91
CA ILE A 90 13.27 -4.22 -16.10
C ILE A 90 12.58 -5.43 -16.75
N PRO A 91 12.19 -6.46 -15.99
CA PRO A 91 11.41 -7.58 -16.52
C PRO A 91 9.94 -7.21 -16.72
N PHE A 92 9.66 -6.36 -17.71
CA PHE A 92 8.33 -5.79 -17.94
C PHE A 92 7.21 -6.84 -18.06
N MET A 93 6.03 -6.45 -17.59
CA MET A 93 4.76 -7.07 -17.97
C MET A 93 4.53 -6.90 -19.47
N ASN A 94 3.67 -7.72 -20.07
CA ASN A 94 3.43 -7.67 -21.51
C ASN A 94 2.47 -6.54 -21.93
N ASP A 95 1.78 -5.89 -20.97
CA ASP A 95 0.77 -4.87 -21.25
C ASP A 95 0.54 -3.91 -20.08
N ASN A 96 -0.41 -2.99 -20.29
CA ASN A 96 -0.90 -2.03 -19.30
C ASN A 96 -2.21 -2.46 -18.59
N LEU A 97 -2.64 -3.72 -18.73
CA LEU A 97 -3.78 -4.28 -17.98
C LEU A 97 -3.30 -4.84 -16.64
N GLY A 98 -2.16 -5.51 -16.64
CA GLY A 98 -1.45 -6.01 -15.46
C GLY A 98 -1.85 -7.39 -14.95
N GLY A 99 -2.94 -7.96 -15.46
CA GLY A 99 -3.30 -9.35 -15.16
C GLY A 99 -2.27 -10.35 -15.68
N MET A 100 -2.06 -11.44 -14.92
CA MET A 100 -1.20 -12.56 -15.27
C MET A 100 -2.03 -13.79 -15.62
N THR A 101 -1.47 -14.63 -16.48
CA THR A 101 -2.04 -15.91 -16.90
C THR A 101 -1.04 -17.05 -16.74
N LEU A 102 -1.55 -18.26 -16.50
CA LEU A 102 -0.80 -19.51 -16.56
C LEU A 102 -1.54 -20.51 -17.46
N GLY A 103 -0.93 -20.88 -18.58
CA GLY A 103 -1.59 -21.71 -19.59
C GLY A 103 -2.85 -21.05 -20.17
N GLY A 104 -2.84 -19.71 -20.29
CA GLY A 104 -3.97 -18.91 -20.75
C GLY A 104 -5.11 -18.71 -19.74
N GLN A 105 -5.02 -19.29 -18.54
CA GLN A 105 -5.98 -19.05 -17.46
C GLN A 105 -5.53 -17.88 -16.59
N ALA A 106 -6.43 -16.96 -16.25
CA ALA A 106 -6.11 -15.84 -15.38
C ALA A 106 -5.76 -16.34 -13.96
N ILE A 107 -4.65 -15.85 -13.41
CA ILE A 107 -4.18 -16.15 -12.05
C ILE A 107 -4.05 -14.90 -11.17
N SER A 108 -4.23 -13.71 -11.76
CA SER A 108 -4.32 -12.45 -11.03
C SER A 108 -5.34 -11.52 -11.70
N GLN A 109 -5.78 -10.51 -10.98
CA GLN A 109 -6.67 -9.48 -11.52
C GLN A 109 -5.86 -8.43 -12.29
N ASN A 110 -6.56 -7.70 -13.18
CA ASN A 110 -6.00 -6.49 -13.78
C ASN A 110 -5.92 -5.36 -12.76
N ARG A 111 -5.09 -4.36 -13.05
CA ARG A 111 -4.95 -3.15 -12.26
C ARG A 111 -6.26 -2.38 -12.11
N LEU A 112 -6.31 -1.50 -11.12
CA LEU A 112 -7.39 -0.58 -10.86
C LEU A 112 -7.23 0.71 -11.68
N ILE A 113 -8.37 1.33 -12.00
CA ILE A 113 -8.49 2.71 -12.49
C ILE A 113 -9.64 3.41 -11.77
N LEU A 114 -9.58 4.74 -11.68
CA LEU A 114 -10.68 5.51 -11.09
C LEU A 114 -11.75 5.74 -12.16
N SER A 115 -12.93 5.16 -11.96
CA SER A 115 -14.08 5.27 -12.87
C SER A 115 -15.13 6.22 -12.33
N PHE A 116 -15.65 7.09 -13.20
CA PHE A 116 -16.71 8.05 -12.90
C PHE A 116 -18.10 7.59 -13.39
N THR A 117 -18.18 6.37 -13.92
CA THR A 117 -19.35 5.87 -14.67
C THR A 117 -20.62 5.74 -13.82
N SER A 118 -20.48 5.46 -12.53
CA SER A 118 -21.60 5.29 -11.58
C SER A 118 -22.11 6.61 -10.97
N GLY A 119 -21.55 7.77 -11.36
CA GLY A 119 -21.88 9.08 -10.78
C GLY A 119 -21.10 9.42 -9.49
N SER A 120 -20.45 8.42 -8.87
CA SER A 120 -19.49 8.59 -7.78
C SER A 120 -18.16 7.92 -8.18
N PRO A 121 -17.01 8.62 -8.10
CA PRO A 121 -15.73 8.02 -8.46
C PRO A 121 -15.43 6.79 -7.60
N ALA A 122 -15.11 5.66 -8.23
CA ALA A 122 -14.74 4.44 -7.53
C ALA A 122 -13.61 3.69 -8.26
N PRO A 123 -12.69 3.03 -7.54
CA PRO A 123 -11.75 2.10 -8.14
C PRO A 123 -12.49 0.94 -8.80
N VAL A 124 -12.14 0.62 -10.03
CA VAL A 124 -12.62 -0.57 -10.75
C VAL A 124 -11.44 -1.23 -11.45
N ASN A 125 -11.46 -2.55 -11.61
CA ASN A 125 -10.47 -3.22 -12.44
C ASN A 125 -10.63 -2.79 -13.90
N VAL A 126 -9.51 -2.61 -14.60
CA VAL A 126 -9.52 -2.44 -16.05
C VAL A 126 -10.11 -3.70 -16.69
N GLU A 127 -11.08 -3.54 -17.59
CA GLU A 127 -11.70 -4.65 -18.29
C GLU A 127 -10.73 -5.34 -19.28
N GLY A 128 -10.97 -6.62 -19.55
CA GLY A 128 -10.16 -7.44 -20.46
C GLY A 128 -9.31 -8.50 -19.74
N GLN A 129 -8.56 -9.29 -20.51
CA GLN A 129 -7.64 -10.30 -19.96
C GLN A 129 -6.20 -9.82 -20.18
N GLY A 130 -5.41 -9.79 -19.11
CA GLY A 130 -3.97 -9.56 -19.20
C GLY A 130 -3.27 -10.61 -20.05
N SER A 131 -2.26 -10.18 -20.80
CA SER A 131 -1.47 -10.96 -21.77
C SER A 131 -0.12 -11.44 -21.22
N THR A 132 0.15 -11.17 -19.94
CA THR A 132 1.38 -11.65 -19.28
C THR A 132 1.22 -13.12 -18.93
N GLU A 133 1.77 -14.00 -19.76
CA GLU A 133 1.84 -15.45 -19.50
C GLU A 133 3.11 -15.75 -18.69
N ILE A 134 2.94 -16.31 -17.48
CA ILE A 134 4.05 -16.51 -16.55
C ILE A 134 4.99 -17.64 -16.94
N SER A 135 4.53 -18.55 -17.80
CA SER A 135 5.39 -19.61 -18.37
C SER A 135 6.32 -19.11 -19.48
N ASN A 136 6.17 -17.85 -19.92
CA ASN A 136 7.12 -17.22 -20.84
C ASN A 136 8.32 -16.67 -20.05
N THR A 137 9.44 -17.42 -20.09
CA THR A 137 10.70 -16.97 -19.50
C THR A 137 11.36 -15.89 -20.36
N LEU A 138 11.63 -14.75 -19.75
CA LEU A 138 12.41 -13.64 -20.27
C LEU A 138 13.91 -13.93 -20.11
N SER A 139 14.73 -13.42 -21.01
CA SER A 139 16.20 -13.57 -20.96
C SER A 139 16.88 -12.21 -20.86
N GLY A 140 17.89 -12.12 -20.01
CA GLY A 140 18.77 -10.97 -19.82
C GLY A 140 19.61 -11.14 -18.56
N PRO A 141 20.51 -10.21 -18.24
CA PRO A 141 20.50 -9.66 -16.89
C PRO A 141 19.30 -8.71 -16.73
N PHE A 142 18.73 -8.63 -15.53
CA PHE A 142 17.68 -7.65 -15.17
C PHE A 142 18.14 -6.84 -13.98
N ASN A 143 18.35 -5.54 -14.16
CA ASN A 143 18.80 -4.67 -13.08
C ASN A 143 17.75 -4.52 -11.98
N ASN A 144 16.47 -4.48 -12.36
CA ASN A 144 15.37 -4.45 -11.40
C ASN A 144 14.99 -5.86 -10.92
N MET A 145 15.51 -6.22 -9.74
CA MET A 145 15.23 -7.46 -9.01
C MET A 145 14.15 -7.27 -7.94
N GLY A 146 13.21 -6.35 -8.15
CA GLY A 146 12.02 -6.19 -7.33
C GLY A 146 10.98 -7.27 -7.64
N VAL A 147 10.51 -7.98 -6.60
CA VAL A 147 9.53 -9.06 -6.75
C VAL A 147 8.29 -8.80 -5.87
N PRO A 148 7.11 -8.48 -6.46
CA PRO A 148 5.92 -8.19 -5.68
C PRO A 148 5.52 -9.32 -4.73
N GLY A 149 5.13 -8.96 -3.51
CA GLY A 149 4.77 -9.91 -2.45
C GLY A 149 5.95 -10.65 -1.80
N ALA A 150 7.19 -10.45 -2.25
CA ALA A 150 8.34 -11.06 -1.59
C ALA A 150 8.52 -10.50 -0.17
N LYS A 151 8.61 -11.40 0.82
CA LYS A 151 9.14 -11.15 2.15
C LYS A 151 10.66 -11.24 2.11
N SER A 152 11.33 -10.72 3.13
CA SER A 152 12.79 -10.66 3.25
C SER A 152 13.50 -11.98 2.93
N TYR A 153 13.02 -13.09 3.51
CA TYR A 153 13.60 -14.41 3.34
C TYR A 153 13.32 -15.04 1.96
N HIS A 154 12.28 -14.61 1.24
CA HIS A 154 12.03 -15.10 -0.13
C HIS A 154 13.14 -14.71 -1.11
N VAL A 155 13.87 -13.62 -0.84
CA VAL A 155 15.00 -13.17 -1.66
C VAL A 155 16.12 -14.22 -1.70
N LEU A 156 16.21 -15.05 -0.66
CA LEU A 156 17.20 -16.11 -0.49
C LEU A 156 16.68 -17.50 -0.88
N ALA A 157 15.38 -17.65 -1.16
CA ALA A 157 14.73 -18.95 -1.25
C ALA A 157 14.92 -19.60 -2.63
N PRO A 158 15.59 -20.76 -2.73
CA PRO A 158 15.64 -21.53 -3.97
C PRO A 158 14.24 -22.00 -4.37
N GLY A 159 13.93 -22.00 -5.65
CA GLY A 159 12.61 -22.43 -6.13
C GLY A 159 11.54 -21.35 -6.13
N TYR A 160 11.81 -20.16 -5.56
CA TYR A 160 10.83 -19.06 -5.52
C TYR A 160 10.50 -18.53 -6.93
N GLY A 161 11.37 -18.76 -7.91
CA GLY A 161 11.14 -18.49 -9.33
C GLY A 161 10.71 -19.72 -10.15
N ASN A 162 10.27 -20.80 -9.51
CA ASN A 162 9.87 -22.01 -10.23
C ASN A 162 8.41 -21.92 -10.69
N VAL A 163 8.16 -21.86 -12.00
CA VAL A 163 6.79 -21.79 -12.54
C VAL A 163 5.91 -22.98 -12.12
N GLN A 164 6.47 -24.17 -11.90
CA GLN A 164 5.73 -25.33 -11.40
C GLN A 164 5.25 -25.15 -9.94
N GLY A 165 5.93 -24.30 -9.15
CA GLY A 165 5.55 -23.98 -7.78
C GLY A 165 4.41 -22.97 -7.66
N VAL A 166 4.08 -22.23 -8.72
CA VAL A 166 3.11 -21.13 -8.66
C VAL A 166 1.70 -21.62 -8.33
N ALA A 167 1.23 -22.67 -9.02
CA ALA A 167 -0.09 -23.24 -8.76
C ALA A 167 -0.20 -23.91 -7.37
N LEU A 168 0.93 -24.13 -6.69
CA LEU A 168 1.01 -24.69 -5.34
C LEU A 168 1.17 -23.61 -4.26
N GLY A 169 1.28 -22.33 -4.64
CA GLY A 169 1.57 -21.24 -3.70
C GLY A 169 3.01 -21.23 -3.17
N LEU A 170 3.93 -21.99 -3.79
CA LEU A 170 5.32 -22.14 -3.34
C LEU A 170 6.30 -21.22 -4.09
N ALA A 171 5.86 -20.58 -5.17
CA ALA A 171 6.69 -19.73 -6.02
C ALA A 171 5.95 -18.46 -6.45
N ASN A 172 6.71 -17.43 -6.77
CA ASN A 172 6.20 -16.15 -7.21
C ASN A 172 5.94 -16.14 -8.73
N PRO A 173 4.72 -15.80 -9.18
CA PRO A 173 4.37 -15.80 -10.61
C PRO A 173 5.19 -14.81 -11.44
N TYR A 174 5.60 -13.69 -10.86
CA TYR A 174 6.38 -12.67 -11.57
C TYR A 174 7.85 -13.07 -11.65
N PHE A 175 8.47 -13.51 -10.55
CA PHE A 175 9.87 -13.98 -10.58
C PHE A 175 10.07 -15.21 -11.46
N ALA A 176 9.06 -16.09 -11.56
CA ALA A 176 9.11 -17.24 -12.46
C ALA A 176 9.34 -16.88 -13.94
N ARG A 177 9.04 -15.64 -14.33
CA ARG A 177 9.30 -15.15 -15.69
C ARG A 177 10.74 -14.79 -15.94
N PHE A 178 11.55 -14.48 -14.94
CA PHE A 178 12.91 -13.96 -15.18
C PHE A 178 13.99 -14.53 -14.28
N ALA A 179 13.65 -15.52 -13.44
CA ALA A 179 14.63 -16.34 -12.75
C ALA A 179 15.55 -17.04 -13.77
N SER A 180 16.87 -17.01 -13.52
CA SER A 180 17.85 -17.58 -14.46
C SER A 180 17.79 -19.10 -14.56
N ALA A 181 17.27 -19.76 -13.51
CA ALA A 181 17.00 -21.19 -13.44
C ALA A 181 15.84 -21.45 -12.46
N PRO A 182 15.17 -22.62 -12.52
CA PRO A 182 14.07 -22.93 -11.61
C PRO A 182 14.44 -22.90 -10.12
N ASP A 183 15.70 -23.17 -9.77
CA ASP A 183 16.24 -23.15 -8.41
C ASP A 183 17.04 -21.87 -8.08
N ALA A 184 17.09 -20.90 -9.00
CA ALA A 184 17.72 -19.62 -8.75
C ALA A 184 17.03 -18.85 -7.62
N THR A 185 17.82 -18.06 -6.90
CA THR A 185 17.33 -17.13 -5.89
C THR A 185 17.38 -15.71 -6.46
N ILE A 186 16.51 -14.83 -5.96
CA ILE A 186 16.54 -13.41 -6.36
C ILE A 186 17.93 -12.81 -6.05
N LEU A 187 18.51 -13.14 -4.90
CA LEU A 187 19.86 -12.69 -4.53
C LEU A 187 20.94 -13.26 -5.47
N GLY A 188 20.84 -14.52 -5.87
CA GLY A 188 21.80 -15.15 -6.79
C GLY A 188 21.80 -14.47 -8.15
N ASP A 189 20.62 -14.21 -8.70
CA ASP A 189 20.46 -13.50 -9.98
C ASP A 189 20.87 -12.02 -9.88
N ALA A 190 20.66 -11.37 -8.74
CA ALA A 190 21.17 -10.02 -8.48
C ALA A 190 22.70 -9.99 -8.39
N ALA A 191 23.30 -10.93 -7.66
CA ALA A 191 24.75 -11.01 -7.46
C ALA A 191 25.50 -11.34 -8.75
N ALA A 192 24.92 -12.17 -9.62
CA ALA A 192 25.47 -12.53 -10.92
C ALA A 192 25.70 -11.31 -11.84
N GLN A 193 25.01 -10.20 -11.58
CA GLN A 193 25.17 -8.97 -12.34
C GLN A 193 26.42 -8.18 -11.96
N ASN A 194 27.06 -8.48 -10.82
CA ASN A 194 28.27 -7.79 -10.32
C ASN A 194 28.09 -6.26 -10.25
N ALA A 195 27.10 -5.83 -9.48
CA ALA A 195 26.75 -4.42 -9.29
C ALA A 195 27.93 -3.58 -8.79
N SER A 196 28.04 -2.33 -9.25
CA SER A 196 28.89 -1.29 -8.66
C SER A 196 28.12 -0.43 -7.65
N PHE A 197 26.79 -0.37 -7.81
CA PHE A 197 25.87 0.28 -6.88
C PHE A 197 24.57 -0.52 -6.72
N PHE A 198 23.97 -0.51 -5.53
CA PHE A 198 22.66 -1.13 -5.33
C PHE A 198 21.71 -0.32 -4.45
N THR A 199 20.41 -0.52 -4.65
CA THR A 199 19.36 -0.08 -3.72
C THR A 199 18.69 -1.31 -3.11
N LEU A 200 18.46 -1.31 -1.81
CA LEU A 200 17.77 -2.37 -1.09
C LEU A 200 16.54 -1.82 -0.36
N TRP A 201 15.35 -2.29 -0.74
CA TRP A 201 14.13 -2.00 0.02
C TRP A 201 13.25 -3.25 0.15
N ILE A 202 13.44 -3.96 1.25
CA ILE A 202 12.78 -5.22 1.56
C ILE A 202 12.42 -5.25 3.05
N GLY A 203 11.43 -6.06 3.44
CA GLY A 203 10.91 -6.13 4.81
C GLY A 203 9.47 -5.67 4.94
N ASN A 204 8.93 -4.90 3.99
CA ASN A 204 7.57 -4.35 4.11
C ASN A 204 6.51 -5.45 4.18
N ASN A 205 6.63 -6.47 3.31
CA ASN A 205 5.71 -7.62 3.28
C ASN A 205 5.85 -8.53 4.50
N ASP A 206 6.92 -8.40 5.28
CA ASP A 206 7.10 -9.15 6.52
C ASP A 206 6.12 -8.68 7.62
N VAL A 207 5.49 -7.51 7.46
CA VAL A 207 4.44 -6.99 8.35
C VAL A 207 3.14 -6.70 7.58
N LEU A 208 3.22 -6.18 6.35
CA LEU A 208 2.05 -5.75 5.57
C LEU A 208 1.01 -6.85 5.35
N GLY A 209 1.41 -8.10 5.17
CA GLY A 209 0.48 -9.21 4.95
C GLY A 209 -0.54 -9.35 6.09
N TYR A 210 -0.06 -9.30 7.33
CA TYR A 210 -0.88 -9.36 8.55
C TYR A 210 -1.86 -8.20 8.62
N VAL A 211 -1.35 -6.99 8.40
CA VAL A 211 -2.11 -5.75 8.47
C VAL A 211 -3.16 -5.67 7.36
N ALA A 212 -2.81 -6.04 6.13
CA ALA A 212 -3.72 -6.04 4.99
C ALA A 212 -4.80 -7.12 5.08
N ALA A 213 -4.50 -8.21 5.80
CA ALA A 213 -5.44 -9.26 6.14
C ALA A 213 -6.24 -8.97 7.43
N GLY A 214 -6.19 -7.74 7.95
CA GLY A 214 -6.96 -7.36 9.14
C GLY A 214 -6.67 -8.27 10.34
N GLY A 215 -5.38 -8.48 10.65
CA GLY A 215 -4.94 -9.29 11.78
C GLY A 215 -4.92 -10.79 11.53
N ASP A 216 -5.44 -11.28 10.39
CA ASP A 216 -5.49 -12.70 10.05
C ASP A 216 -4.11 -13.25 9.68
N GLY A 217 -3.31 -13.57 10.70
CA GLY A 217 -1.99 -14.19 10.62
C GLY A 217 -1.37 -14.39 12.01
N GLU A 218 -0.25 -15.10 12.08
CA GLU A 218 0.46 -15.32 13.34
C GLU A 218 1.67 -14.40 13.48
N ASN A 219 1.93 -13.93 14.71
CA ASN A 219 3.17 -13.26 15.04
C ASN A 219 4.27 -14.30 15.33
N GLN A 220 5.23 -14.42 14.42
CA GLN A 220 6.26 -15.46 14.47
C GLN A 220 7.42 -15.16 15.43
N LEU A 221 7.28 -14.21 16.34
CA LEU A 221 8.32 -13.84 17.31
C LEU A 221 8.86 -15.07 18.07
N GLY A 222 10.16 -15.33 17.93
CA GLY A 222 10.87 -16.45 18.53
C GLY A 222 10.91 -17.72 17.67
N ASN A 223 10.13 -17.79 16.59
CA ASN A 223 10.31 -18.78 15.55
C ASN A 223 11.40 -18.28 14.59
N LEU A 224 12.38 -19.12 14.25
CA LEU A 224 13.47 -18.77 13.33
C LEU A 224 13.45 -19.60 12.05
N ASP A 225 12.41 -20.42 11.86
CA ASP A 225 12.21 -21.25 10.67
C ASP A 225 11.12 -20.64 9.76
N PRO A 226 11.50 -19.80 8.79
CA PRO A 226 10.54 -19.17 7.88
C PRO A 226 9.81 -20.15 6.97
N SER A 227 10.21 -21.42 6.89
CA SER A 227 9.48 -22.42 6.10
C SER A 227 8.12 -22.78 6.71
N THR A 228 7.89 -22.38 7.97
CA THR A 228 6.62 -22.60 8.68
C THR A 228 5.66 -21.41 8.60
N TYR A 229 6.10 -20.28 8.05
CA TYR A 229 5.33 -19.03 8.11
C TYR A 229 4.21 -19.02 7.06
N GLY A 230 3.04 -18.55 7.44
CA GLY A 230 1.95 -18.20 6.55
C GLY A 230 2.24 -16.92 5.75
N SER A 231 1.49 -16.71 4.66
CA SER A 231 1.63 -15.51 3.82
C SER A 231 1.32 -14.22 4.59
N ASN A 232 0.38 -14.30 5.53
CA ASN A 232 -0.09 -13.16 6.30
C ASN A 232 0.65 -13.03 7.65
N ASP A 233 1.55 -13.94 8.00
CA ASP A 233 2.23 -13.87 9.29
C ASP A 233 3.15 -12.66 9.39
N ILE A 234 3.30 -12.14 10.60
CA ILE A 234 4.36 -11.19 10.92
C ILE A 234 5.66 -12.01 11.05
N SER A 235 6.65 -11.73 10.20
CA SER A 235 7.94 -12.43 10.28
C SER A 235 8.70 -12.02 11.55
N ASP A 236 9.40 -12.99 12.17
CA ASP A 236 10.34 -12.69 13.25
C ASP A 236 11.41 -11.66 12.83
N PRO A 237 11.65 -10.58 13.62
CA PRO A 237 12.61 -9.54 13.27
C PRO A 237 14.05 -10.03 13.03
N MET A 238 14.48 -11.11 13.69
CA MET A 238 15.82 -11.69 13.49
C MET A 238 15.91 -12.47 12.17
N VAL A 239 14.82 -13.08 11.71
CA VAL A 239 14.77 -13.68 10.36
C VAL A 239 14.89 -12.58 9.30
N VAL A 240 14.15 -11.48 9.47
CA VAL A 240 14.21 -10.33 8.56
C VAL A 240 15.61 -9.74 8.50
N ALA A 241 16.20 -9.43 9.67
CA ALA A 241 17.54 -8.88 9.75
C ALA A 241 18.61 -9.83 9.22
N GLY A 242 18.49 -11.14 9.47
CA GLY A 242 19.39 -12.15 8.92
C GLY A 242 19.34 -12.19 7.39
N ALA A 243 18.15 -12.10 6.80
CA ALA A 243 17.99 -12.06 5.36
C ALA A 243 18.59 -10.78 4.74
N ILE A 244 18.30 -9.61 5.33
CA ILE A 244 18.88 -8.33 4.89
C ILE A 244 20.40 -8.35 5.03
N GLN A 245 20.94 -8.89 6.13
CA GLN A 245 22.38 -9.03 6.32
C GLN A 245 23.02 -9.90 5.23
N ALA A 246 22.42 -11.04 4.86
CA ALA A 246 22.93 -11.89 3.80
C ALA A 246 22.94 -11.20 2.43
N ILE A 247 21.89 -10.41 2.13
CA ILE A 247 21.82 -9.59 0.92
C ILE A 247 22.95 -8.56 0.93
N LEU A 248 23.11 -7.80 2.01
CA LEU A 248 24.14 -6.77 2.13
C LEU A 248 25.55 -7.35 2.03
N GLN A 249 25.83 -8.47 2.70
CA GLN A 249 27.11 -9.18 2.59
C GLN A 249 27.42 -9.56 1.14
N THR A 250 26.43 -10.09 0.42
CA THR A 250 26.60 -10.55 -0.96
C THR A 250 26.82 -9.37 -1.90
N MET A 251 26.00 -8.33 -1.82
CA MET A 251 26.08 -7.19 -2.73
C MET A 251 27.33 -6.34 -2.48
N THR A 252 27.78 -6.21 -1.23
CA THR A 252 29.00 -5.45 -0.90
C THR A 252 30.29 -6.26 -1.06
N ALA A 253 30.22 -7.58 -1.30
CA ALA A 253 31.39 -8.47 -1.36
C ALA A 253 32.45 -8.03 -2.37
N ASN A 254 32.03 -7.43 -3.49
CA ASN A 254 32.90 -6.93 -4.55
C ASN A 254 33.09 -5.40 -4.52
N GLY A 255 32.79 -4.76 -3.39
CA GLY A 255 33.00 -3.32 -3.18
C GLY A 255 31.87 -2.42 -3.67
N ALA A 256 30.71 -2.98 -4.04
CA ALA A 256 29.55 -2.18 -4.42
C ALA A 256 29.11 -1.28 -3.25
N LYS A 257 28.84 -0.02 -3.58
CA LYS A 257 28.19 0.92 -2.66
C LYS A 257 26.67 0.75 -2.76
N GLY A 258 25.92 1.34 -1.84
CA GLY A 258 24.47 1.21 -1.92
C GLY A 258 23.69 2.08 -0.97
N VAL A 259 22.38 1.87 -1.00
CA VAL A 259 21.42 2.57 -0.16
C VAL A 259 20.35 1.59 0.30
N ILE A 260 19.97 1.67 1.56
CA ILE A 260 18.92 0.86 2.16
C ILE A 260 17.84 1.76 2.77
N ALA A 261 16.58 1.37 2.64
CA ALA A 261 15.44 2.07 3.27
C ALA A 261 14.85 1.24 4.41
N ASN A 262 14.37 1.92 5.45
CA ASN A 262 13.57 1.31 6.51
C ASN A 262 12.09 1.11 6.05
N LEU A 263 11.28 0.56 6.96
CA LEU A 263 9.88 0.23 6.71
C LEU A 263 8.97 1.38 7.15
N PRO A 264 8.07 1.86 6.27
CA PRO A 264 6.99 2.75 6.67
C PRO A 264 5.96 2.03 7.55
N ASP A 265 5.25 2.82 8.35
CA ASP A 265 4.12 2.35 9.15
C ASP A 265 2.93 1.97 8.25
N VAL A 266 2.79 0.66 8.06
CA VAL A 266 1.73 0.06 7.22
C VAL A 266 0.35 0.17 7.84
N THR A 267 0.20 0.56 9.11
CA THR A 267 -1.12 0.82 9.72
C THR A 267 -1.69 2.17 9.33
N THR A 268 -0.87 3.05 8.74
CA THR A 268 -1.23 4.45 8.45
C THR A 268 -1.55 4.72 6.98
N ILE A 269 -1.51 3.68 6.16
CA ILE A 269 -1.78 3.76 4.72
C ILE A 269 -3.27 3.94 4.43
N PRO A 270 -3.65 4.47 3.26
CA PRO A 270 -5.05 4.67 2.88
C PRO A 270 -5.90 3.39 2.89
N TYR A 271 -5.28 2.22 2.71
CA TYR A 271 -5.94 0.92 2.84
C TYR A 271 -6.62 0.73 4.21
N LEU A 272 -6.15 1.39 5.27
CA LEU A 272 -6.72 1.29 6.62
C LEU A 272 -7.39 2.57 7.11
N THR A 273 -7.11 3.71 6.47
CA THR A 273 -7.59 5.02 6.93
C THR A 273 -8.72 5.59 6.08
N THR A 274 -9.05 4.97 4.94
CA THR A 274 -10.14 5.44 4.06
C THR A 274 -11.52 5.13 4.61
N VAL A 275 -11.72 3.94 5.20
CA VAL A 275 -13.02 3.54 5.75
C VAL A 275 -13.10 4.02 7.20
N PRO A 276 -14.04 4.94 7.54
CA PRO A 276 -14.14 5.44 8.91
C PRO A 276 -14.57 4.34 9.87
N TYR A 277 -14.09 4.36 11.12
CA TYR A 277 -14.51 3.42 12.16
C TYR A 277 -16.04 3.35 12.36
N ALA A 278 -16.75 4.46 12.12
CA ALA A 278 -18.21 4.57 12.15
C ALA A 278 -18.78 4.85 10.76
N PRO A 279 -18.84 3.84 9.86
CA PRO A 279 -19.23 4.04 8.46
C PRO A 279 -20.76 4.11 8.26
N LEU A 280 -21.56 3.74 9.27
CA LEU A 280 -23.02 3.62 9.14
C LEU A 280 -23.70 4.98 9.32
N SER A 281 -23.96 5.68 8.20
CA SER A 281 -24.57 7.01 8.22
C SER A 281 -26.09 6.98 8.45
N PRO A 282 -26.65 7.77 9.40
CA PRO A 282 -28.09 7.92 9.56
C PRO A 282 -28.75 8.73 8.43
N ALA A 283 -27.97 9.26 7.49
CA ALA A 283 -28.48 9.86 6.26
C ALA A 283 -28.64 8.84 5.12
N ASN A 284 -28.13 7.60 5.28
CA ASN A 284 -28.31 6.54 4.30
C ASN A 284 -29.80 6.10 4.31
N PRO A 285 -30.51 6.18 3.18
CA PRO A 285 -31.95 5.89 3.11
C PRO A 285 -32.30 4.42 3.38
N ASP A 286 -31.34 3.50 3.18
CA ASP A 286 -31.52 2.07 3.43
C ASP A 286 -31.24 1.73 4.90
N PHE A 287 -30.28 2.40 5.54
CA PHE A 287 -29.91 2.14 6.95
C PHE A 287 -30.80 2.89 7.95
N ALA A 288 -31.10 4.17 7.71
CA ALA A 288 -31.79 5.02 8.68
C ALA A 288 -33.13 4.46 9.18
N PRO A 289 -34.00 3.88 8.33
CA PRO A 289 -35.25 3.28 8.78
C PRO A 289 -35.07 2.04 9.67
N GLN A 290 -33.91 1.38 9.62
CA GLN A 290 -33.63 0.15 10.38
C GLN A 290 -33.22 0.42 11.83
N ILE A 291 -32.69 1.61 12.12
CA ILE A 291 -32.11 1.96 13.42
C ILE A 291 -33.03 1.65 14.62
N PRO A 292 -34.34 2.02 14.62
CA PRO A 292 -35.22 1.70 15.74
C PRO A 292 -35.41 0.20 15.95
N ALA A 293 -35.49 -0.57 14.86
CA ALA A 293 -35.66 -2.02 14.92
C ALA A 293 -34.39 -2.71 15.43
N LEU A 294 -33.22 -2.27 14.96
CA LEU A 294 -31.91 -2.77 15.42
C LEU A 294 -31.72 -2.51 16.92
N ASN A 295 -31.98 -1.29 17.39
CA ASN A 295 -31.88 -0.96 18.82
C ASN A 295 -32.86 -1.78 19.67
N ALA A 296 -34.07 -2.05 19.16
CA ALA A 296 -35.02 -2.93 19.84
C ALA A 296 -34.54 -4.39 19.88
N GLN A 297 -33.94 -4.89 18.79
CA GLN A 297 -33.37 -6.24 18.70
C GLN A 297 -32.23 -6.43 19.72
N PHE A 298 -31.34 -5.45 19.86
CA PHE A 298 -30.22 -5.51 20.80
C PHE A 298 -30.57 -5.17 22.24
N ALA A 299 -31.77 -4.66 22.55
CA ALA A 299 -32.13 -4.22 23.89
C ALA A 299 -31.98 -5.32 24.95
N GLY A 300 -32.40 -6.55 24.64
CA GLY A 300 -32.24 -7.70 25.54
C GLY A 300 -30.79 -8.07 25.78
N LEU A 301 -29.97 -8.09 24.71
CA LEU A 301 -28.54 -8.37 24.81
C LEU A 301 -27.79 -7.28 25.59
N ASN A 302 -28.17 -6.01 25.40
CA ASN A 302 -27.60 -4.89 26.15
C ASN A 302 -27.88 -4.99 27.66
N GLN A 303 -29.04 -5.53 28.06
CA GLN A 303 -29.32 -5.82 29.48
C GLN A 303 -28.46 -6.98 30.01
N VAL A 304 -28.14 -7.97 29.17
CA VAL A 304 -27.20 -9.04 29.53
C VAL A 304 -25.80 -8.47 29.74
N PHE A 305 -25.32 -7.59 28.87
CA PHE A 305 -24.03 -6.92 29.06
C PHE A 305 -23.98 -6.08 30.35
N ASP A 306 -25.06 -5.38 30.70
CA ASP A 306 -25.18 -4.71 32.01
C ASP A 306 -25.07 -5.70 33.18
N ALA A 307 -25.80 -6.81 33.11
CA ALA A 307 -25.81 -7.82 34.17
C ALA A 307 -24.45 -8.53 34.33
N LEU A 308 -23.70 -8.66 33.24
CA LEU A 308 -22.35 -9.24 33.22
C LEU A 308 -21.25 -8.21 33.56
N GLY A 309 -21.60 -6.94 33.73
CA GLY A 309 -20.65 -5.88 34.11
C GLY A 309 -19.74 -5.40 32.98
N VAL A 310 -20.16 -5.55 31.73
CA VAL A 310 -19.43 -5.12 30.52
C VAL A 310 -20.26 -4.15 29.66
N PRO A 311 -20.77 -3.03 30.23
CA PRO A 311 -21.66 -2.10 29.52
C PRO A 311 -21.01 -1.44 28.29
N GLU A 312 -19.68 -1.44 28.20
CA GLU A 312 -18.92 -0.98 27.04
C GLU A 312 -19.11 -1.86 25.79
N ARG A 313 -19.60 -3.10 25.93
CA ARG A 313 -19.88 -4.01 24.79
C ARG A 313 -21.28 -3.85 24.21
N LYS A 314 -22.07 -2.91 24.72
CA LYS A 314 -23.43 -2.67 24.22
C LYS A 314 -23.44 -2.19 22.78
N PHE A 315 -24.50 -2.56 22.07
CA PHE A 315 -24.73 -2.13 20.69
C PHE A 315 -25.81 -1.07 20.66
N THR A 316 -25.50 0.11 20.12
CA THR A 316 -26.49 1.17 19.91
C THR A 316 -26.20 1.88 18.59
N PHE A 317 -27.24 2.12 17.81
CA PHE A 317 -27.17 2.86 16.56
C PHE A 317 -27.85 4.23 16.72
N SER A 318 -27.19 5.28 16.25
CA SER A 318 -27.62 6.67 16.40
C SER A 318 -28.43 7.15 15.21
N ALA A 319 -29.57 7.79 15.48
CA ALA A 319 -30.39 8.45 14.47
C ALA A 319 -29.87 9.84 14.06
N THR A 320 -28.83 10.36 14.72
CA THR A 320 -28.33 11.73 14.53
C THR A 320 -26.83 11.81 14.25
N ALA A 321 -26.10 10.71 14.38
CA ALA A 321 -24.67 10.62 14.10
C ALA A 321 -24.34 9.28 13.42
N ALA A 322 -23.23 9.21 12.71
CA ALA A 322 -22.74 7.96 12.15
C ALA A 322 -22.50 6.93 13.26
N SER A 323 -22.81 5.67 12.98
CA SER A 323 -22.71 4.56 13.96
C SER A 323 -21.55 3.63 13.64
N SER A 324 -20.89 3.17 14.69
CA SER A 324 -19.88 2.11 14.65
C SER A 324 -20.45 0.79 14.16
N VAL A 325 -19.63 0.04 13.43
CA VAL A 325 -19.92 -1.36 13.10
C VAL A 325 -19.64 -2.26 14.30
N ILE A 326 -20.29 -3.41 14.34
CA ILE A 326 -19.99 -4.48 15.30
C ILE A 326 -18.83 -5.31 14.75
N ILE A 327 -17.84 -5.59 15.59
CA ILE A 327 -16.68 -6.42 15.29
C ILE A 327 -16.53 -7.51 16.34
N LYS A 328 -15.87 -8.60 15.96
CA LYS A 328 -15.27 -9.55 16.88
C LYS A 328 -13.91 -8.98 17.31
N ASP A 329 -13.60 -9.10 18.59
CA ASP A 329 -12.34 -8.67 19.18
C ASP A 329 -11.82 -9.77 20.09
N GLU A 330 -10.84 -10.51 19.56
CA GLU A 330 -10.21 -11.69 20.13
C GLU A 330 -9.48 -11.38 21.45
N SER A 331 -9.12 -10.11 21.68
CA SER A 331 -8.51 -9.67 22.94
C SER A 331 -9.49 -9.62 24.10
N LEU A 332 -10.79 -9.59 23.82
CA LEU A 332 -11.83 -9.58 24.83
C LEU A 332 -11.98 -10.94 25.51
N VAL A 333 -12.25 -10.93 26.82
CA VAL A 333 -12.71 -12.14 27.52
C VAL A 333 -13.94 -12.69 26.82
N ASP A 334 -13.89 -13.97 26.43
CA ASP A 334 -15.02 -14.66 25.83
C ASP A 334 -16.13 -14.92 26.86
N LEU A 335 -17.27 -14.25 26.64
CA LEU A 335 -18.47 -14.35 27.46
C LEU A 335 -19.56 -15.22 26.80
N SER A 336 -19.25 -15.98 25.75
CA SER A 336 -20.23 -16.79 25.01
C SER A 336 -21.09 -17.65 25.93
N ALA A 337 -20.46 -18.34 26.88
CA ALA A 337 -21.16 -19.22 27.83
C ALA A 337 -22.02 -18.45 28.84
N GLN A 338 -21.55 -17.29 29.31
CA GLN A 338 -22.21 -16.44 30.29
C GLN A 338 -23.42 -15.74 29.66
N ILE A 339 -23.27 -15.23 28.43
CA ILE A 339 -24.35 -14.66 27.62
C ILE A 339 -25.42 -15.72 27.39
N THR A 340 -25.04 -16.91 26.94
CA THR A 340 -25.98 -18.02 26.71
C THR A 340 -26.78 -18.35 27.97
N GLN A 341 -26.12 -18.53 29.12
CA GLN A 341 -26.79 -18.86 30.39
C GLN A 341 -27.72 -17.75 30.87
N THR A 342 -27.32 -16.49 30.75
CA THR A 342 -28.12 -15.34 31.16
C THR A 342 -29.36 -15.19 30.28
N LEU A 343 -29.21 -15.36 28.97
CA LEU A 343 -30.33 -15.32 28.01
C LEU A 343 -31.37 -16.42 28.27
N ILE A 344 -30.92 -17.65 28.57
CA ILE A 344 -31.82 -18.75 28.96
C ILE A 344 -32.54 -18.41 30.26
N ALA A 345 -31.84 -17.85 31.25
CA ALA A 345 -32.43 -17.50 32.54
C ALA A 345 -33.54 -16.44 32.43
N VAL A 346 -33.47 -15.55 31.43
CA VAL A 346 -34.50 -14.54 31.15
C VAL A 346 -35.55 -14.99 30.11
N GLY A 347 -35.53 -16.26 29.71
CA GLY A 347 -36.58 -16.87 28.91
C GLY A 347 -36.33 -16.93 27.39
N THR A 348 -35.12 -16.63 26.93
CA THR A 348 -34.72 -16.89 25.53
C THR A 348 -34.60 -18.41 25.32
N ASP A 349 -35.05 -18.92 24.18
CA ASP A 349 -34.88 -20.35 23.88
C ASP A 349 -33.40 -20.72 23.76
N ALA A 350 -33.06 -21.97 24.09
CA ALA A 350 -31.67 -22.40 24.20
C ALA A 350 -30.89 -22.32 22.88
N GLY A 351 -31.54 -22.54 21.72
CA GLY A 351 -30.88 -22.48 20.42
C GLY A 351 -30.51 -21.06 20.05
N THR A 352 -31.47 -20.13 20.16
CA THR A 352 -31.20 -18.70 19.95
C THR A 352 -30.17 -18.17 20.94
N ALA A 353 -30.27 -18.54 22.22
CA ALA A 353 -29.30 -18.11 23.23
C ALA A 353 -27.87 -18.59 22.93
N GLN A 354 -27.70 -19.82 22.44
CA GLN A 354 -26.40 -20.36 22.02
C GLN A 354 -25.82 -19.57 20.84
N VAL A 355 -26.65 -19.25 19.83
CA VAL A 355 -26.19 -18.45 18.68
C VAL A 355 -25.82 -17.03 19.10
N LEU A 356 -26.62 -16.37 19.93
CA LEU A 356 -26.30 -15.03 20.42
C LEU A 356 -25.04 -15.04 21.31
N GLY A 357 -24.84 -16.09 22.10
CA GLY A 357 -23.60 -16.32 22.83
C GLY A 357 -22.40 -16.44 21.88
N PHE A 358 -22.50 -17.31 20.88
CA PHE A 358 -21.47 -17.52 19.86
C PHE A 358 -21.10 -16.23 19.11
N LEU A 359 -22.10 -15.47 18.65
CA LEU A 359 -21.87 -14.23 17.90
C LEU A 359 -21.26 -13.13 18.78
N TYR A 360 -21.74 -12.96 20.02
CA TYR A 360 -21.47 -11.75 20.79
C TYR A 360 -20.59 -11.96 22.03
N GLY A 361 -20.05 -13.16 22.24
CA GLY A 361 -19.16 -13.48 23.36
C GLY A 361 -17.90 -12.61 23.41
N GLN A 362 -17.37 -12.27 22.23
CA GLN A 362 -16.21 -11.39 22.04
C GLN A 362 -16.52 -10.22 21.11
N ALA A 363 -17.77 -9.78 21.03
CA ALA A 363 -18.15 -8.68 20.14
C ALA A 363 -18.20 -7.34 20.87
N ARG A 364 -17.86 -6.27 20.15
CA ARG A 364 -18.07 -4.87 20.56
C ARG A 364 -18.29 -3.98 19.32
N GLN A 365 -18.71 -2.74 19.53
CA GLN A 365 -18.66 -1.74 18.47
C GLN A 365 -17.23 -1.22 18.28
N THR A 366 -16.88 -0.83 17.06
CA THR A 366 -15.62 -0.14 16.76
C THR A 366 -15.49 1.18 17.50
N THR A 367 -14.27 1.54 17.88
CA THR A 367 -13.84 2.84 18.39
C THR A 367 -13.03 3.56 17.34
N ALA A 368 -12.63 4.81 17.60
CA ALA A 368 -11.76 5.57 16.71
C ALA A 368 -10.35 4.96 16.55
N ASP A 369 -9.99 3.99 17.39
CA ASP A 369 -8.69 3.31 17.35
C ASP A 369 -8.73 2.02 16.50
N ASP A 370 -9.91 1.56 16.05
CA ASP A 370 -10.00 0.43 15.11
C ASP A 370 -9.86 0.90 13.67
N LEU A 371 -9.16 0.10 12.86
CA LEU A 371 -8.92 0.39 11.45
C LEU A 371 -9.68 -0.60 10.58
N LEU A 372 -10.56 -0.11 9.70
CA LEU A 372 -11.29 -0.93 8.75
C LEU A 372 -10.53 -1.01 7.43
N VAL A 373 -10.31 -2.22 6.92
CA VAL A 373 -9.63 -2.39 5.63
C VAL A 373 -10.47 -1.80 4.49
N LEU A 374 -9.84 -1.26 3.46
CA LEU A 374 -10.51 -0.60 2.35
C LEU A 374 -11.59 -1.48 1.68
N PRO A 375 -11.34 -2.79 1.41
CA PRO A 375 -12.36 -3.69 0.88
C PRO A 375 -13.60 -3.87 1.77
N SER A 376 -13.52 -3.59 3.08
CA SER A 376 -14.66 -3.72 4.00
C SER A 376 -15.84 -2.82 3.58
N SER A 377 -15.57 -1.70 2.92
CA SER A 377 -16.58 -0.77 2.39
C SER A 377 -17.60 -1.44 1.46
N ASN A 378 -17.22 -2.52 0.77
CA ASN A 378 -18.09 -3.25 -0.14
C ASN A 378 -18.95 -4.32 0.55
N VAL A 379 -18.62 -4.71 1.79
CA VAL A 379 -19.31 -5.79 2.51
C VAL A 379 -20.10 -5.30 3.72
N ILE A 380 -19.75 -4.15 4.31
CA ILE A 380 -20.49 -3.56 5.43
C ILE A 380 -21.95 -3.33 5.03
N ALA A 381 -22.88 -3.63 5.94
CA ALA A 381 -24.32 -3.50 5.74
C ALA A 381 -24.90 -4.37 4.60
N THR A 382 -24.17 -5.40 4.15
CA THR A 382 -24.67 -6.40 3.19
C THR A 382 -24.95 -7.73 3.89
N LEU A 383 -25.82 -8.55 3.28
CA LEU A 383 -26.07 -9.92 3.75
C LEU A 383 -24.82 -10.78 3.52
N ASN A 384 -24.33 -11.41 4.58
CA ASN A 384 -23.29 -12.40 4.53
C ASN A 384 -23.92 -13.78 4.28
N GLU A 385 -23.80 -14.28 3.05
CA GLU A 385 -24.40 -15.55 2.65
C GLU A 385 -23.78 -16.76 3.39
N GLU A 386 -22.49 -16.70 3.70
CA GLU A 386 -21.80 -17.75 4.46
C GLU A 386 -22.27 -17.77 5.92
N ALA A 387 -22.33 -16.61 6.58
CA ALA A 387 -22.90 -16.48 7.91
C ALA A 387 -24.37 -16.95 7.92
N PHE A 388 -25.16 -16.55 6.92
CA PHE A 388 -26.54 -16.98 6.78
C PHE A 388 -26.68 -18.51 6.69
N ALA A 389 -25.80 -19.17 5.94
CA ALA A 389 -25.76 -20.64 5.84
C ALA A 389 -25.33 -21.27 7.17
N THR A 390 -24.28 -20.74 7.80
CA THR A 390 -23.77 -21.19 9.11
C THR A 390 -24.84 -21.10 10.19
N LEU A 391 -25.54 -19.96 10.29
CA LEU A 391 -26.59 -19.74 11.28
C LEU A 391 -27.79 -20.67 11.09
N GLN A 392 -28.17 -20.99 9.85
CA GLN A 392 -29.17 -22.02 9.59
C GLN A 392 -28.68 -23.42 9.96
N GLY A 393 -27.39 -23.71 9.72
CA GLY A 393 -26.75 -24.95 10.15
C GLY A 393 -26.77 -25.14 11.67
N LEU A 394 -26.74 -24.04 12.43
CA LEU A 394 -26.93 -24.02 13.89
C LEU A 394 -28.41 -24.16 14.33
N GLY A 395 -29.34 -24.32 13.37
CA GLY A 395 -30.75 -24.58 13.64
C GLY A 395 -31.65 -23.35 13.69
N LEU A 396 -31.15 -22.15 13.35
CA LEU A 396 -32.00 -20.97 13.27
C LEU A 396 -32.94 -21.02 12.05
N PRO A 397 -34.22 -20.61 12.20
CA PRO A 397 -35.09 -20.38 11.06
C PRO A 397 -34.47 -19.35 10.10
N ALA A 398 -34.65 -19.56 8.79
CA ALA A 398 -34.08 -18.68 7.76
C ALA A 398 -34.38 -17.19 7.99
N ALA A 399 -35.59 -16.83 8.44
CA ALA A 399 -35.92 -15.44 8.74
C ALA A 399 -35.03 -14.84 9.84
N THR A 400 -34.76 -15.58 10.91
CA THR A 400 -33.90 -15.15 12.02
C THR A 400 -32.43 -15.15 11.61
N ALA A 401 -31.98 -16.18 10.88
CA ALA A 401 -30.63 -16.23 10.35
C ALA A 401 -30.32 -15.03 9.45
N GLY A 402 -31.25 -14.65 8.56
CA GLY A 402 -31.09 -13.49 7.69
C GLY A 402 -30.99 -12.16 8.45
N GLN A 403 -31.70 -12.03 9.57
CA GLN A 403 -31.61 -10.86 10.44
C GLN A 403 -30.30 -10.76 11.21
N LEU A 404 -29.62 -11.89 11.45
CA LEU A 404 -28.36 -11.96 12.20
C LEU A 404 -27.11 -12.03 11.31
N ALA A 405 -27.28 -12.14 9.99
CA ALA A 405 -26.19 -12.33 9.04
C ALA A 405 -25.79 -11.04 8.29
N VAL A 406 -26.05 -9.85 8.83
CA VAL A 406 -25.68 -8.58 8.17
C VAL A 406 -24.33 -8.09 8.68
N ASN A 407 -23.33 -8.07 7.80
CA ASN A 407 -21.94 -7.71 8.13
C ASN A 407 -21.83 -6.34 8.80
N GLY A 408 -21.21 -6.30 9.97
CA GLY A 408 -20.96 -5.09 10.75
C GLY A 408 -22.20 -4.46 11.40
N ILE A 409 -23.40 -5.03 11.22
CA ILE A 409 -24.64 -4.53 11.87
C ILE A 409 -25.19 -5.55 12.85
N THR A 410 -25.36 -6.80 12.41
CA THR A 410 -25.84 -7.89 13.25
C THR A 410 -24.90 -9.08 13.29
N TYR A 411 -24.13 -9.30 12.23
CA TYR A 411 -23.00 -10.21 12.23
C TYR A 411 -21.71 -9.41 12.49
N PRO A 412 -20.98 -9.65 13.58
CA PRO A 412 -19.69 -9.00 13.82
C PRO A 412 -18.74 -9.20 12.65
N LEU A 413 -18.05 -8.14 12.23
CA LEU A 413 -16.91 -8.31 11.31
C LEU A 413 -15.77 -9.01 12.06
N GLU A 414 -15.22 -10.05 11.48
CA GLU A 414 -14.05 -10.77 12.00
C GLU A 414 -12.76 -10.20 11.38
N ASP A 415 -11.61 -10.74 11.81
CA ASP A 415 -10.32 -10.66 11.11
C ASP A 415 -10.53 -10.83 9.62
N LYS A 416 -9.68 -10.18 8.81
CA LYS A 416 -9.88 -9.81 7.39
C LYS A 416 -10.50 -8.45 7.15
N TRP A 417 -11.40 -7.99 8.02
CA TRP A 417 -12.16 -6.75 7.76
C TRP A 417 -11.78 -5.58 8.65
N VAL A 418 -11.24 -5.86 9.83
CA VAL A 418 -10.87 -4.88 10.83
C VAL A 418 -9.51 -5.24 11.43
N LEU A 419 -8.74 -4.23 11.79
CA LEU A 419 -7.52 -4.37 12.56
C LEU A 419 -7.71 -3.64 13.91
N THR A 420 -7.72 -4.40 14.99
CA THR A 420 -7.93 -3.90 16.35
C THR A 420 -6.67 -3.20 16.89
N PRO A 421 -6.76 -2.39 17.97
CA PRO A 421 -5.60 -1.77 18.58
C PRO A 421 -4.53 -2.76 19.07
N ALA A 422 -4.95 -3.97 19.48
CA ALA A 422 -4.01 -5.01 19.91
C ALA A 422 -3.17 -5.51 18.73
N GLU A 423 -3.81 -5.79 17.59
CA GLU A 423 -3.14 -6.26 16.38
C GLU A 423 -2.26 -5.16 15.76
N GLN A 424 -2.72 -3.90 15.77
CA GLN A 424 -1.89 -2.75 15.40
C GLN A 424 -0.61 -2.67 16.24
N MET A 425 -0.72 -2.92 17.56
CA MET A 425 0.44 -2.91 18.45
C MET A 425 1.42 -4.03 18.11
N GLU A 426 0.94 -5.22 17.75
CA GLU A 426 1.80 -6.33 17.32
C GLU A 426 2.58 -5.98 16.05
N ALA A 427 1.88 -5.46 15.03
CA ALA A 427 2.48 -5.05 13.77
C ALA A 427 3.51 -3.92 13.96
N ASN A 428 3.16 -2.89 14.74
CA ASN A 428 4.03 -1.73 14.97
C ASN A 428 5.26 -2.11 15.79
N THR A 429 5.12 -2.95 16.81
CA THR A 429 6.25 -3.44 17.62
C THR A 429 7.25 -4.23 16.75
N ALA A 430 6.75 -5.09 15.86
CA ALA A 430 7.60 -5.85 14.94
C ALA A 430 8.30 -4.93 13.94
N MET A 431 7.57 -3.99 13.35
CA MET A 431 8.13 -2.99 12.42
C MET A 431 9.23 -2.15 13.08
N GLU A 432 9.01 -1.62 14.29
CA GLU A 432 10.01 -0.82 15.02
C GLU A 432 11.28 -1.62 15.31
N SER A 433 11.10 -2.90 15.69
CA SER A 433 12.21 -3.83 15.93
C SER A 433 13.02 -4.07 14.65
N ILE A 434 12.33 -4.31 13.52
CA ILE A 434 12.96 -4.47 12.20
C ILE A 434 13.69 -3.19 11.77
N ASN A 435 13.07 -2.01 11.91
CA ASN A 435 13.66 -0.73 11.54
C ASN A 435 14.94 -0.43 12.33
N THR A 436 14.96 -0.76 13.63
CA THR A 436 16.15 -0.65 14.47
C THR A 436 17.29 -1.53 13.92
N LEU A 437 16.98 -2.77 13.52
CA LEU A 437 17.96 -3.70 12.95
C LEU A 437 18.44 -3.23 11.56
N ILE A 438 17.56 -2.73 10.70
CA ILE A 438 17.92 -2.14 9.39
C ILE A 438 18.89 -0.98 9.57
N GLN A 439 18.62 -0.05 10.49
CA GLN A 439 19.50 1.09 10.75
C GLN A 439 20.89 0.64 11.27
N GLY A 440 20.91 -0.37 12.13
CA GLY A 440 22.15 -1.01 12.59
C GLY A 440 22.95 -1.61 11.42
N LEU A 441 22.28 -2.31 10.51
CA LEU A 441 22.89 -2.89 9.31
C LEU A 441 23.40 -1.81 8.33
N ALA A 442 22.63 -0.74 8.10
CA ALA A 442 23.06 0.38 7.26
C ALA A 442 24.38 1.00 7.77
N THR A 443 24.49 1.15 9.10
CA THR A 443 25.70 1.62 9.78
C THR A 443 26.85 0.60 9.65
N GLN A 444 26.56 -0.68 9.89
CA GLN A 444 27.55 -1.75 9.84
C GLN A 444 28.20 -1.90 8.46
N PHE A 445 27.41 -1.79 7.40
CA PHE A 445 27.87 -1.92 6.01
C PHE A 445 28.31 -0.58 5.40
N ASP A 446 28.25 0.52 6.16
CA ASP A 446 28.66 1.85 5.74
C ASP A 446 27.96 2.33 4.44
N ILE A 447 26.67 2.06 4.31
CA ILE A 447 25.86 2.46 3.14
C ILE A 447 24.94 3.65 3.47
N ALA A 448 24.32 4.24 2.45
CA ALA A 448 23.32 5.29 2.64
C ALA A 448 22.04 4.71 3.27
N PHE A 449 21.32 5.53 4.04
CA PHE A 449 20.09 5.15 4.73
C PHE A 449 18.96 6.12 4.37
N VAL A 450 17.80 5.58 3.99
CA VAL A 450 16.57 6.33 3.75
C VAL A 450 15.56 6.04 4.87
N ASP A 451 15.09 7.09 5.53
CA ASP A 451 14.01 7.00 6.51
C ASP A 451 12.63 7.13 5.84
N ALA A 452 12.21 6.05 5.16
CA ALA A 452 10.91 5.96 4.52
C ALA A 452 9.74 6.08 5.51
N ASN A 453 9.96 5.69 6.77
CA ASN A 453 8.97 5.85 7.84
C ASN A 453 8.67 7.33 8.12
N ALA A 454 9.71 8.15 8.28
CA ALA A 454 9.55 9.59 8.47
C ALA A 454 8.89 10.27 7.25
N ILE A 455 9.27 9.86 6.03
CA ILE A 455 8.71 10.42 4.79
C ILE A 455 7.21 10.13 4.68
N LEU A 456 6.78 8.90 4.98
CA LEU A 456 5.36 8.57 4.92
C LEU A 456 4.55 9.27 6.02
N THR A 457 5.14 9.40 7.21
CA THR A 457 4.56 10.17 8.31
C THR A 457 4.30 11.62 7.89
N ASP A 458 5.28 12.27 7.25
CA ASP A 458 5.15 13.65 6.79
C ASP A 458 4.12 13.78 5.65
N LEU A 459 4.09 12.84 4.69
CA LEU A 459 3.09 12.80 3.63
C LEU A 459 1.65 12.74 4.19
N ARG A 460 1.44 11.99 5.26
CA ARG A 460 0.14 11.86 5.95
C ARG A 460 -0.22 13.12 6.72
N GLU A 461 0.68 13.60 7.57
CA GLU A 461 0.37 14.69 8.52
C GLU A 461 0.35 16.05 7.83
N ASN A 462 1.34 16.29 6.99
CA ASN A 462 1.60 17.61 6.43
C ASN A 462 1.44 17.65 4.93
N GLY A 463 1.52 16.52 4.21
CA GLY A 463 1.55 16.47 2.76
C GLY A 463 2.75 17.18 2.13
N ILE A 464 3.08 16.84 0.90
CA ILE A 464 4.30 17.30 0.23
C ILE A 464 3.93 18.35 -0.82
N THR A 465 4.44 19.57 -0.64
CA THR A 465 4.19 20.68 -1.57
C THR A 465 5.17 20.61 -2.75
N LEU A 466 4.64 20.63 -3.97
CA LEU A 466 5.41 20.57 -5.21
C LEU A 466 5.79 21.98 -5.70
N ALA A 467 6.67 22.04 -6.70
CA ALA A 467 7.23 23.29 -7.22
C ALA A 467 6.17 24.25 -7.81
N ASP A 468 5.04 23.72 -8.28
CA ASP A 468 3.91 24.51 -8.80
C ASP A 468 2.94 24.99 -7.69
N GLY A 469 3.23 24.67 -6.43
CA GLY A 469 2.38 24.97 -5.28
C GLY A 469 1.25 23.97 -5.03
N SER A 470 1.10 22.94 -5.87
CA SER A 470 0.18 21.83 -5.60
C SER A 470 0.69 20.97 -4.43
N LYS A 471 -0.20 20.18 -3.84
CA LYS A 471 0.11 19.37 -2.66
C LYS A 471 -0.25 17.91 -2.89
N VAL A 472 0.71 17.03 -2.67
CA VAL A 472 0.51 15.58 -2.63
C VAL A 472 0.18 15.18 -1.20
N THR A 473 -0.90 14.43 -1.01
CA THR A 473 -1.35 13.94 0.30
C THR A 473 -1.58 12.44 0.26
N ALA A 474 -1.79 11.85 1.45
CA ALA A 474 -2.22 10.47 1.57
C ALA A 474 -3.73 10.26 1.30
N ASP A 475 -4.48 11.28 0.87
CA ASP A 475 -5.93 11.14 0.65
C ASP A 475 -6.22 10.14 -0.48
N PHE A 476 -6.97 9.09 -0.18
CA PHE A 476 -7.30 8.04 -1.14
C PHE A 476 -8.05 8.59 -2.35
N GLY A 477 -7.58 8.27 -3.56
CA GLY A 477 -8.26 8.65 -4.81
C GLY A 477 -8.23 10.14 -5.17
N THR A 478 -7.62 11.02 -4.36
CA THR A 478 -7.46 12.45 -4.71
C THR A 478 -6.11 13.06 -4.33
N GLY A 479 -5.42 12.53 -3.33
CA GLY A 479 -4.18 13.08 -2.80
C GLY A 479 -2.96 12.85 -3.68
N GLY A 480 -3.01 11.84 -4.54
CA GLY A 480 -1.96 11.53 -5.51
C GLY A 480 -0.67 10.96 -4.92
N GLY A 481 -0.58 10.74 -3.61
CA GLY A 481 0.55 10.05 -2.98
C GLY A 481 0.47 8.53 -3.09
N PHE A 482 -0.73 7.98 -2.97
CA PHE A 482 -1.01 6.55 -3.08
C PHE A 482 -1.84 6.23 -4.33
N SER A 483 -1.64 5.02 -4.83
CA SER A 483 -2.42 4.42 -5.92
C SER A 483 -3.77 3.88 -5.41
N LEU A 484 -4.60 3.37 -6.32
CA LEU A 484 -5.98 2.96 -6.02
C LEU A 484 -6.13 1.67 -5.21
N ASP A 485 -5.02 0.98 -4.91
CA ASP A 485 -5.04 -0.10 -3.90
C ASP A 485 -4.93 0.43 -2.47
N GLY A 486 -4.61 1.71 -2.27
CA GLY A 486 -4.44 2.32 -0.96
C GLY A 486 -3.22 1.82 -0.18
N VAL A 487 -2.34 1.06 -0.82
CA VAL A 487 -1.14 0.47 -0.21
C VAL A 487 0.12 1.02 -0.86
N HIS A 488 0.19 0.95 -2.19
CA HIS A 488 1.39 1.31 -2.94
C HIS A 488 1.37 2.78 -3.35
N PRO A 489 2.54 3.43 -3.44
CA PRO A 489 2.65 4.77 -4.01
C PRO A 489 2.07 4.85 -5.42
N SER A 490 1.50 5.99 -5.77
CA SER A 490 1.24 6.31 -7.18
C SER A 490 2.56 6.54 -7.93
N PRO A 491 2.59 6.65 -9.27
CA PRO A 491 3.76 7.13 -10.01
C PRO A 491 4.35 8.43 -9.44
N ARG A 492 3.50 9.37 -9.03
CA ARG A 492 3.93 10.60 -8.35
C ARG A 492 4.50 10.36 -6.95
N GLY A 493 3.90 9.44 -6.19
CA GLY A 493 4.44 9.01 -4.89
C GLY A 493 5.81 8.34 -5.03
N TYR A 494 6.01 7.54 -6.08
CA TYR A 494 7.32 6.96 -6.40
C TYR A 494 8.37 8.02 -6.75
N ALA A 495 8.02 9.08 -7.46
CA ALA A 495 8.93 10.19 -7.74
C ALA A 495 9.40 10.90 -6.46
N ILE A 496 8.51 11.08 -5.49
CA ILE A 496 8.86 11.62 -4.17
C ILE A 496 9.84 10.69 -3.44
N LEU A 497 9.57 9.38 -3.44
CA LEU A 497 10.47 8.40 -2.83
C LEU A 497 11.82 8.35 -3.55
N ALA A 498 11.85 8.44 -4.88
CA ALA A 498 13.08 8.48 -5.67
C ALA A 498 13.97 9.67 -5.25
N ASN A 499 13.38 10.84 -5.01
CA ASN A 499 14.12 12.00 -4.49
C ASN A 499 14.69 11.74 -3.09
N ALA A 500 13.97 11.05 -2.20
CA ALA A 500 14.51 10.70 -0.90
C ALA A 500 15.71 9.74 -0.99
N PHE A 501 15.71 8.82 -1.96
CA PHE A 501 16.89 8.00 -2.26
C PHE A 501 18.04 8.85 -2.82
N ILE A 502 17.77 9.79 -3.72
CA ILE A 502 18.77 10.74 -4.24
C ILE A 502 19.40 11.53 -3.09
N ASP A 503 18.60 12.12 -2.21
CA ASP A 503 19.08 12.92 -1.06
C ASP A 503 20.00 12.12 -0.14
N ALA A 504 19.64 10.87 0.14
CA ALA A 504 20.45 9.96 0.96
C ALA A 504 21.78 9.59 0.28
N ILE A 505 21.76 9.38 -1.04
CA ILE A 505 22.94 9.08 -1.86
C ILE A 505 23.88 10.28 -1.91
N GLU A 506 23.36 11.48 -2.21
CA GLU A 506 24.14 12.72 -2.23
C GLU A 506 24.79 12.98 -0.87
N THR A 507 24.03 12.84 0.22
CA THR A 507 24.53 13.02 1.58
C THR A 507 25.65 12.03 1.92
N LYS A 508 25.49 10.74 1.59
CA LYS A 508 26.46 9.70 1.94
C LYS A 508 27.71 9.74 1.07
N TYR A 509 27.53 9.94 -0.23
CA TYR A 509 28.59 9.72 -1.23
C TYR A 509 29.12 11.00 -1.83
N ASN A 510 28.59 12.17 -1.44
CA ASN A 510 28.92 13.48 -2.00
C ASN A 510 28.70 13.51 -3.52
N ALA A 511 27.65 12.82 -3.97
CA ALA A 511 27.17 12.87 -5.34
C ALA A 511 26.40 14.17 -5.59
N THR A 512 26.14 14.47 -6.87
CA THR A 512 25.24 15.54 -7.30
C THR A 512 24.44 14.98 -8.47
N LEU A 513 23.14 14.78 -8.27
CA LEU A 513 22.24 14.10 -9.17
C LEU A 513 21.08 15.02 -9.55
N PRO A 514 20.48 14.86 -10.75
CA PRO A 514 19.23 15.55 -11.07
C PRO A 514 18.11 15.02 -10.16
N SER A 515 17.29 15.93 -9.63
CA SER A 515 16.05 15.53 -8.96
C SER A 515 15.00 15.07 -9.96
N VAL A 516 14.12 14.19 -9.52
CA VAL A 516 12.96 13.71 -10.27
C VAL A 516 11.81 14.67 -9.99
N ASN A 517 11.24 15.29 -11.03
CA ASN A 517 10.09 16.18 -10.86
C ASN A 517 8.79 15.36 -10.69
N PRO A 518 8.12 15.38 -9.52
CA PRO A 518 6.90 14.59 -9.32
C PRO A 518 5.72 15.03 -10.20
N LEU A 519 5.76 16.25 -10.75
CA LEU A 519 4.71 16.76 -11.65
C LEU A 519 4.72 16.08 -13.02
N ASP A 520 5.83 15.44 -13.40
CA ASP A 520 5.94 14.69 -14.66
C ASP A 520 5.20 13.34 -14.60
N TYR A 521 4.75 12.95 -13.40
CA TYR A 521 4.10 11.67 -13.14
C TYR A 521 2.65 11.85 -12.71
N THR A 522 1.81 10.91 -13.12
CA THR A 522 0.40 10.92 -12.74
C THR A 522 0.23 10.60 -11.25
N GLY A 523 -0.76 11.24 -10.62
CA GLY A 523 -1.19 10.86 -9.27
C GLY A 523 -2.12 9.65 -9.27
N LEU A 524 -2.88 9.44 -10.35
CA LEU A 524 -3.87 8.38 -10.49
C LEU A 524 -4.09 8.05 -11.97
N TYR A 525 -4.43 6.79 -12.27
CA TYR A 525 -4.94 6.43 -13.58
C TYR A 525 -6.46 6.56 -13.61
N ILE A 526 -6.94 7.33 -14.57
CA ILE A 526 -8.37 7.58 -14.82
C ILE A 526 -8.77 6.95 -16.16
N ASN A 527 -10.07 6.63 -16.29
CA ASN A 527 -10.65 6.17 -17.56
C ASN A 527 -10.76 7.31 -18.59
#